data_AF-A0A8S3HI59-F1
#
_entry.id   AF-A0A8S3HI59-F1
#
_cell.length_a   1.000
_cell.length_b   1.000
_cell.length_c   1.000
_cell.angle_alpha   90.00
_cell.angle_beta   90.00
_cell.angle_gamma   90.00
#
_symmetry.space_group_name_H-M   'P 1'
#
loop_
_entity.id
_entity.type
_entity.pdbx_description
1 polymer ?
#
loop_
_entity_poly.entity_id
_entity_poly.type
_entity_poly.pdbx_seq_one_letter_code
_entity_poly.pdbx_strand_id
1 'polypeptide(L)'
;MKIKAKRILEILEEKGLPVPKKQQLSSYLISLRKKYYDTSTNSLGFPCFIIATTDMIRQFHPFGFAVCSNEKQSDFEFIFRCLHGGLLNLNLQMNEQELILIADGAEAISNAFLKVFETDHNVVMCWFHMRKNVEKKLYLVEDKALHGDIMNDIETLQLSINKNIFGIATRLFLKNERMKTNFFDIFQIND
;
A
#
# COMPACT_ATOMS: atom_id res chain seq x y z
N MET A 1 -12.20 -7.79 16.87
CA MET A 1 -12.47 -6.90 18.02
C MET A 1 -11.18 -6.16 18.42
N LYS A 2 -11.10 -4.83 18.27
CA LYS A 2 -9.87 -4.05 18.49
C LYS A 2 -9.76 -3.60 19.96
N ILE A 3 -9.37 -4.52 20.86
CA ILE A 3 -9.21 -4.18 22.29
C ILE A 3 -8.02 -3.21 22.46
N LYS A 4 -8.26 -2.10 23.18
CA LYS A 4 -7.24 -1.08 23.48
C LYS A 4 -6.44 -1.49 24.73
N ALA A 5 -5.12 -1.29 24.71
CA ALA A 5 -4.23 -1.62 25.83
C ALA A 5 -4.70 -1.01 27.16
N LYS A 6 -5.21 0.23 27.13
CA LYS A 6 -5.76 0.93 28.30
C LYS A 6 -6.86 0.11 29.00
N ARG A 7 -7.80 -0.44 28.23
CA ARG A 7 -8.91 -1.22 28.77
C ARG A 7 -8.46 -2.53 29.43
N ILE A 8 -7.39 -3.14 28.91
CA ILE A 8 -6.82 -4.36 29.49
C ILE A 8 -6.12 -4.04 30.82
N LEU A 9 -5.39 -2.92 30.89
CA LEU A 9 -4.76 -2.49 32.14
C LEU A 9 -5.80 -2.21 33.23
N GLU A 10 -6.89 -1.50 32.90
CA GLU A 10 -8.01 -1.27 33.81
C GLU A 10 -8.59 -2.58 34.36
N ILE A 11 -8.81 -3.60 33.50
CA ILE A 11 -9.34 -4.90 33.91
C ILE A 11 -8.34 -5.67 34.81
N LEU A 12 -7.04 -5.57 34.55
CA LEU A 12 -6.02 -6.22 35.38
C LEU A 12 -5.96 -5.59 36.77
N GLU A 13 -6.06 -4.26 36.85
CA GLU A 13 -6.16 -3.51 38.10
C GLU A 13 -7.44 -3.87 38.87
N GLU A 14 -8.60 -3.87 38.20
CA GLU A 14 -9.90 -4.27 38.79
C GLU A 14 -9.87 -5.68 39.38
N LYS A 15 -9.07 -6.59 38.79
CA LYS A 15 -8.92 -7.98 39.23
C LYS A 15 -7.76 -8.22 40.21
N GLY A 16 -7.03 -7.18 40.61
CA GLY A 16 -5.87 -7.32 41.49
C GLY A 16 -4.73 -8.16 40.89
N LEU A 17 -4.64 -8.24 39.56
CA LEU A 17 -3.63 -9.01 38.85
C LEU A 17 -2.38 -8.16 38.57
N PRO A 18 -1.20 -8.77 38.37
CA PRO A 18 0.01 -8.05 38.00
C PRO A 18 -0.18 -7.22 36.73
N VAL A 19 0.12 -5.92 36.82
CA VAL A 19 -0.07 -4.96 35.72
C VAL A 19 1.27 -4.76 34.99
N PRO A 20 1.39 -5.18 33.71
CA PRO A 20 2.60 -4.94 32.92
C PRO A 20 2.74 -3.46 32.56
N LYS A 21 3.95 -3.01 32.20
CA LYS A 21 4.12 -1.65 31.67
C LYS A 21 3.29 -1.50 30.39
N LYS A 22 2.59 -0.37 30.24
CA LYS A 22 1.76 -0.07 29.06
C LYS A 22 2.48 -0.29 27.74
N GLN A 23 3.77 0.05 27.67
CA GLN A 23 4.59 -0.15 26.47
C GLN A 23 4.79 -1.64 26.15
N GLN A 24 5.06 -2.48 27.16
CA GLN A 24 5.21 -3.94 26.98
C GLN A 24 3.90 -4.57 26.49
N LEU A 25 2.78 -4.21 27.10
CA LEU A 25 1.46 -4.70 26.67
C LEU A 25 1.13 -4.22 25.26
N SER A 26 1.45 -2.98 24.91
CA SER A 26 1.21 -2.44 23.57
C SER A 26 2.01 -3.20 22.51
N SER A 27 3.29 -3.47 22.77
CA SER A 27 4.14 -4.29 21.91
C SER A 27 3.62 -5.72 21.78
N TYR A 28 3.18 -6.35 22.87
CA TYR A 28 2.60 -7.70 22.85
C TYR A 28 1.29 -7.78 22.06
N LEU A 29 0.39 -6.80 22.22
CA LEU A 29 -0.85 -6.75 21.43
C LEU A 29 -0.58 -6.50 19.95
N ILE A 30 0.47 -5.73 19.61
CA ILE A 30 0.92 -5.55 18.22
C ILE A 30 1.47 -6.87 17.67
N SER A 31 2.30 -7.59 18.42
CA SER A 31 2.84 -8.89 17.97
C SER A 31 1.75 -9.92 17.79
N LEU A 32 0.77 -9.99 18.70
CA LEU A 32 -0.43 -10.80 18.52
C LEU A 32 -1.23 -10.37 17.29
N ARG A 33 -1.39 -9.07 17.06
CA ARG A 33 -2.10 -8.60 15.87
C ARG A 33 -1.39 -8.98 14.58
N LYS A 34 -0.07 -8.88 14.52
CA LYS A 34 0.68 -9.37 13.36
C LYS A 34 0.49 -10.88 13.21
N LYS A 35 0.66 -11.63 14.31
CA LYS A 35 0.52 -13.09 14.31
C LYS A 35 -0.86 -13.58 13.81
N TYR A 36 -1.94 -12.87 14.16
CA TYR A 36 -3.30 -13.34 13.91
C TYR A 36 -4.05 -12.54 12.84
N TYR A 37 -3.58 -11.34 12.50
CA TYR A 37 -4.30 -10.36 11.67
C TYR A 37 -3.37 -9.52 10.78
N ASP A 38 -2.09 -9.88 10.56
CA ASP A 38 -1.34 -9.20 9.51
C ASP A 38 -2.02 -9.50 8.18
N THR A 39 -2.58 -8.46 7.56
CA THR A 39 -3.61 -8.61 6.53
C THR A 39 -3.05 -9.10 5.20
N SER A 40 -1.73 -9.17 5.05
CA SER A 40 -1.07 -9.70 3.86
C SER A 40 -0.70 -11.18 4.00
N THR A 41 -0.91 -11.84 5.15
CA THR A 41 -0.55 -13.26 5.33
C THR A 41 -1.69 -14.08 5.94
N ASN A 42 -1.79 -15.37 5.61
CA ASN A 42 -2.74 -16.28 6.26
C ASN A 42 -2.28 -16.71 7.67
N SER A 43 -3.07 -17.53 8.35
CA SER A 43 -2.78 -18.04 9.70
C SER A 43 -1.50 -18.88 9.82
N LEU A 44 -0.96 -19.34 8.70
CA LEU A 44 0.31 -20.08 8.62
C LEU A 44 1.50 -19.16 8.30
N GLY A 45 1.27 -17.86 8.08
CA GLY A 45 2.30 -16.88 7.75
C GLY A 45 2.64 -16.77 6.27
N PHE A 46 1.85 -17.38 5.38
CA PHE A 46 2.08 -17.28 3.93
C PHE A 46 1.41 -16.04 3.35
N PRO A 47 2.12 -15.26 2.50
CA PRO A 47 1.54 -14.14 1.78
C PRO A 47 0.28 -14.49 0.99
N CYS A 48 -0.69 -13.59 1.04
CA CYS A 48 -1.99 -13.69 0.41
C CYS A 48 -2.24 -12.45 -0.44
N PHE A 49 -2.45 -12.65 -1.73
CA PHE A 49 -2.70 -11.59 -2.70
C PHE A 49 -4.13 -11.67 -3.22
N ILE A 50 -4.80 -10.51 -3.24
CA ILE A 50 -6.05 -10.34 -3.98
C ILE A 50 -5.68 -9.78 -5.35
N ILE A 51 -6.17 -10.45 -6.39
CA ILE A 51 -6.01 -10.02 -7.77
C ILE A 51 -7.33 -9.42 -8.21
N ALA A 52 -7.28 -8.19 -8.72
CA ALA A 52 -8.46 -7.43 -9.07
C ALA A 52 -8.18 -6.54 -10.27
N THR A 53 -9.24 -6.22 -11.00
CA THR A 53 -9.22 -5.16 -12.01
C THR A 53 -10.05 -3.97 -11.53
N THR A 54 -9.84 -2.84 -12.18
CA THR A 54 -10.66 -1.65 -12.02
C THR A 54 -11.25 -1.31 -13.37
N ASP A 55 -12.55 -0.98 -13.41
CA ASP A 55 -13.21 -0.57 -14.64
C ASP A 55 -13.12 0.95 -14.89
N MET A 56 -13.72 1.42 -15.98
CA MET A 56 -13.72 2.85 -16.35
C MET A 56 -14.46 3.75 -15.34
N ILE A 57 -15.36 3.19 -14.53
CA ILE A 57 -16.06 3.93 -13.45
C ILE A 57 -15.34 3.80 -12.11
N ARG A 58 -14.11 3.26 -12.10
CA ARG A 58 -13.25 3.08 -10.94
C ARG A 58 -13.82 2.11 -9.89
N GLN A 59 -14.71 1.20 -10.28
CA GLN A 59 -15.13 0.10 -9.42
C GLN A 59 -14.06 -0.98 -9.38
N PHE A 60 -13.82 -1.49 -8.18
CA PHE A 60 -12.83 -2.53 -7.91
C PHE A 60 -13.47 -3.91 -7.97
N HIS A 61 -12.99 -4.77 -8.87
CA HIS A 61 -13.54 -6.08 -9.16
C HIS A 61 -12.51 -7.18 -8.83
N PRO A 62 -12.51 -7.72 -7.60
CA PRO A 62 -11.64 -8.84 -7.25
C PRO A 62 -12.11 -10.09 -7.98
N PHE A 63 -11.19 -10.76 -8.68
CA PHE A 63 -11.49 -11.95 -9.46
C PHE A 63 -10.53 -13.10 -9.18
N GLY A 64 -9.44 -12.86 -8.46
CA GLY A 64 -8.45 -13.87 -8.14
C GLY A 64 -7.91 -13.75 -6.73
N PHE A 65 -7.36 -14.87 -6.24
CA PHE A 65 -6.68 -14.95 -4.96
C PHE A 65 -5.48 -15.88 -5.10
N ALA A 66 -4.33 -15.46 -4.59
CA ALA A 66 -3.11 -16.26 -4.61
C ALA A 66 -2.54 -16.36 -3.19
N VAL A 67 -2.12 -17.58 -2.82
CA VAL A 67 -1.30 -17.82 -1.62
C VAL A 67 0.09 -18.17 -2.11
N CYS A 68 1.07 -17.37 -1.70
CA CYS A 68 2.45 -17.53 -2.13
C CYS A 68 3.33 -17.98 -0.97
N SER A 69 4.44 -18.64 -1.28
CA SER A 69 5.40 -19.02 -0.23
C SER A 69 6.15 -17.80 0.30
N ASN A 70 6.37 -16.80 -0.56
CA ASN A 70 7.05 -15.54 -0.26
C ASN A 70 6.44 -14.41 -1.12
N GLU A 71 7.10 -13.26 -1.14
CA GLU A 71 6.81 -12.13 -2.02
C GLU A 71 7.97 -11.90 -3.00
N LYS A 72 8.49 -12.99 -3.59
CA LYS A 72 9.62 -12.93 -4.54
C LYS A 72 9.12 -12.75 -5.96
N GLN A 73 10.01 -12.29 -6.84
CA GLN A 73 9.71 -12.13 -8.26
C GLN A 73 9.11 -13.40 -8.88
N SER A 74 9.62 -14.58 -8.54
CA SER A 74 9.10 -15.86 -9.03
C SER A 74 7.64 -16.13 -8.63
N ASP A 75 7.22 -15.68 -7.45
CA ASP A 75 5.84 -15.83 -6.98
C ASP A 75 4.91 -14.95 -7.83
N PHE A 76 5.30 -13.70 -8.08
CA PHE A 76 4.54 -12.78 -8.94
C PHE A 76 4.52 -13.22 -10.41
N GLU A 77 5.63 -13.74 -10.94
CA GLU A 77 5.70 -14.29 -12.30
C GLU A 77 4.69 -15.42 -12.49
N PHE A 78 4.57 -16.31 -11.50
CA PHE A 78 3.58 -17.37 -11.53
C PHE A 78 2.16 -16.81 -11.62
N ILE A 79 1.82 -15.83 -10.78
CA ILE A 79 0.50 -15.17 -10.79
C ILE A 79 0.21 -14.56 -12.16
N PHE A 80 1.15 -13.79 -12.73
CA PHE A 80 0.95 -13.14 -14.03
C PHE A 80 0.84 -14.14 -15.18
N ARG A 81 1.62 -15.23 -15.17
CA ARG A 81 1.50 -16.30 -16.17
C ARG A 81 0.15 -17.01 -16.08
N CYS A 82 -0.37 -17.25 -14.88
CA CYS A 82 -1.71 -17.78 -14.70
C CYS A 82 -2.78 -16.85 -15.25
N LEU A 83 -2.65 -15.54 -15.01
CA LEU A 83 -3.56 -14.53 -15.57
C LEU A 83 -3.53 -14.54 -17.11
N HIS A 84 -2.33 -14.43 -17.69
CA HIS A 84 -2.12 -14.42 -19.13
C HIS A 84 -2.68 -15.70 -19.78
N GLY A 85 -2.36 -16.88 -19.24
CA GLY A 85 -2.91 -18.15 -19.72
C GLY A 85 -4.43 -18.26 -19.58
N GLY A 86 -4.99 -17.73 -18.50
CA GLY A 86 -6.44 -17.68 -18.29
C GLY A 86 -7.18 -16.84 -19.32
N LEU A 87 -6.64 -15.66 -19.66
CA LEU A 87 -7.19 -14.79 -20.71
C LEU A 87 -7.18 -15.47 -22.07
N LEU A 88 -6.07 -16.12 -22.43
CA LEU A 88 -5.95 -16.89 -23.67
C LEU A 88 -6.97 -18.04 -23.74
N ASN A 89 -7.14 -18.79 -22.64
CA ASN A 89 -8.09 -19.91 -22.58
C ASN A 89 -9.56 -19.46 -22.70
N LEU A 90 -9.87 -18.24 -22.27
CA LEU A 90 -11.20 -17.64 -22.41
C LEU A 90 -11.41 -16.93 -23.76
N ASN A 91 -10.40 -16.99 -24.64
CA ASN A 91 -10.38 -16.25 -25.91
C ASN A 91 -10.63 -14.74 -25.71
N LEU A 92 -10.17 -14.20 -24.58
CA LEU A 92 -10.21 -12.78 -24.28
C LEU A 92 -8.93 -12.14 -24.81
N GLN A 93 -9.09 -11.21 -25.75
CA GLN A 93 -7.99 -10.39 -26.21
C GLN A 93 -7.77 -9.25 -25.22
N MET A 94 -6.53 -9.13 -24.75
CA MET A 94 -6.09 -8.01 -23.93
C MET A 94 -4.98 -7.29 -24.69
N ASN A 95 -5.08 -5.97 -24.78
CA ASN A 95 -3.98 -5.15 -25.27
C ASN A 95 -2.95 -5.01 -24.14
N GLU A 96 -1.87 -5.78 -24.21
CA GLU A 96 -0.83 -5.79 -23.17
C GLU A 96 -0.15 -4.43 -23.02
N GLN A 97 -0.07 -3.65 -24.10
CA GLN A 97 0.50 -2.30 -24.10
C GLN A 97 -0.36 -1.29 -23.31
N GLU A 98 -1.65 -1.59 -23.11
CA GLU A 98 -2.57 -0.78 -22.31
C GLU A 98 -2.71 -1.28 -20.86
N LEU A 99 -2.06 -2.40 -20.51
CA LEU A 99 -2.17 -2.98 -19.19
C LEU A 99 -1.40 -2.15 -18.16
N ILE A 100 -2.11 -1.64 -17.15
CA ILE A 100 -1.54 -0.90 -16.03
C ILE A 100 -1.54 -1.74 -14.77
N LEU A 101 -0.34 -2.00 -14.23
CA LEU A 101 -0.16 -2.62 -12.93
C LEU A 101 -0.24 -1.55 -11.84
N ILE A 102 -1.13 -1.75 -10.88
CA ILE A 102 -1.20 -0.94 -9.66
C ILE A 102 -0.73 -1.77 -8.47
N ALA A 103 0.43 -1.46 -7.90
CA ALA A 103 1.07 -2.26 -6.85
C ALA A 103 1.75 -1.38 -5.77
N ASP A 104 2.21 -1.98 -4.67
CA ASP A 104 2.88 -1.28 -3.56
C ASP A 104 4.31 -0.77 -3.88
N GLY A 105 4.75 -0.96 -5.13
CA GLY A 105 6.02 -0.48 -5.65
C GLY A 105 7.22 -1.34 -5.28
N ALA A 106 7.03 -2.57 -4.78
CA ALA A 106 8.12 -3.51 -4.62
C ALA A 106 8.75 -3.88 -5.97
N GLU A 107 10.08 -3.89 -6.07
CA GLU A 107 10.79 -4.25 -7.31
C GLU A 107 10.42 -5.65 -7.82
N ALA A 108 10.18 -6.59 -6.90
CA ALA A 108 9.84 -7.97 -7.23
C ALA A 108 8.59 -8.10 -8.12
N ILE A 109 7.53 -7.34 -7.83
CA ILE A 109 6.30 -7.38 -8.62
C ILE A 109 6.45 -6.63 -9.94
N SER A 110 7.18 -5.51 -9.94
CA SER A 110 7.48 -4.75 -11.17
C SER A 110 8.31 -5.57 -12.17
N ASN A 111 9.38 -6.23 -11.69
CA ASN A 111 10.24 -7.06 -12.54
C ASN A 111 9.50 -8.28 -13.09
N ALA A 112 8.63 -8.88 -12.27
CA ALA A 112 7.80 -10.01 -12.71
C ALA A 112 6.80 -9.59 -13.79
N PHE A 113 6.19 -8.41 -13.63
CA PHE A 113 5.25 -7.86 -14.61
C PHE A 113 5.93 -7.60 -15.95
N LEU A 114 7.06 -6.88 -15.94
CA LEU A 114 7.87 -6.62 -17.12
C LEU A 114 8.28 -7.92 -17.83
N LYS A 115 8.68 -8.94 -17.07
CA LYS A 115 9.14 -10.21 -17.66
C LYS A 115 8.01 -11.03 -18.28
N VAL A 116 6.76 -10.89 -17.81
CA VAL A 116 5.64 -11.69 -18.32
C VAL A 116 4.91 -11.00 -19.45
N PHE A 117 4.73 -9.68 -19.37
CA PHE A 117 3.98 -8.90 -20.37
C PHE A 117 4.89 -8.08 -21.31
N GLU A 118 6.21 -8.09 -21.08
CA GLU A 118 7.19 -7.36 -21.89
C GLU A 118 6.89 -5.85 -22.03
N THR A 119 6.25 -5.27 -21.00
CA THR A 119 5.91 -3.84 -20.93
C THR A 119 6.58 -3.15 -19.75
N ASP A 120 7.31 -2.07 -20.02
CA ASP A 120 8.06 -1.29 -19.02
C ASP A 120 7.31 -0.04 -18.52
N HIS A 121 6.33 0.46 -19.28
CA HIS A 121 5.78 1.80 -19.05
C HIS A 121 4.54 1.92 -18.15
N ASN A 122 4.10 0.84 -17.49
CA ASN A 122 2.76 0.83 -16.90
C ASN A 122 2.67 0.34 -15.44
N VAL A 123 3.74 0.44 -14.64
CA VAL A 123 3.65 0.16 -13.19
C VAL A 123 3.44 1.46 -12.41
N VAL A 124 2.30 1.56 -11.71
CA VAL A 124 1.92 2.73 -10.91
C VAL A 124 1.84 2.34 -9.44
N MET A 125 2.42 3.20 -8.59
CA MET A 125 2.30 3.05 -7.14
C MET A 125 0.83 3.13 -6.70
N CYS A 126 0.39 2.13 -5.94
CA CYS A 126 -0.93 2.05 -5.37
C CYS A 126 -1.18 3.23 -4.44
N TRP A 127 -2.25 3.99 -4.71
CA TRP A 127 -2.63 5.16 -3.93
C TRP A 127 -2.71 4.89 -2.42
N PHE A 128 -3.29 3.76 -2.03
CA PHE A 128 -3.41 3.38 -0.62
C PHE A 128 -2.05 3.21 0.06
N HIS A 129 -1.11 2.55 -0.61
CA HIS A 129 0.25 2.34 -0.09
C HIS A 129 1.03 3.65 -0.07
N MET A 130 0.92 4.48 -1.10
CA MET A 130 1.49 5.81 -1.13
C MET A 130 0.98 6.66 0.05
N ARG A 131 -0.35 6.76 0.22
CA ARG A 131 -0.97 7.53 1.30
C ARG A 131 -0.49 7.06 2.68
N LYS A 132 -0.47 5.74 2.92
CA LYS A 132 0.08 5.17 4.16
C LYS A 132 1.56 5.52 4.38
N ASN A 133 2.36 5.55 3.32
CA ASN A 133 3.78 5.90 3.42
C ASN A 133 3.97 7.38 3.76
N VAL A 134 3.12 8.26 3.24
CA VAL A 134 3.09 9.67 3.65
C VAL A 134 2.66 9.82 5.09
N GLU A 135 1.54 9.20 5.50
CA GLU A 135 1.03 9.25 6.88
C GLU A 135 2.11 8.84 7.90
N LYS A 136 2.88 7.79 7.59
CA LYS A 136 4.00 7.32 8.42
C LYS A 136 5.12 8.34 8.56
N LYS A 137 5.27 9.29 7.64
CA LYS A 137 6.34 10.30 7.60
C LYS A 137 5.86 11.69 8.05
N LEU A 138 4.56 11.89 8.32
CA LEU A 138 4.02 13.15 8.85
C LEU A 138 4.68 13.57 10.18
N TYR A 139 5.26 12.65 10.95
CA TYR A 139 6.02 13.01 12.17
C TYR A 139 7.25 13.90 11.91
N LEU A 140 7.73 13.98 10.66
CA LEU A 140 8.80 14.89 10.26
C LEU A 140 8.34 16.35 10.19
N VAL A 141 7.02 16.59 10.17
CA VAL A 141 6.40 17.90 10.23
C VAL A 141 6.09 18.22 11.69
N GLU A 142 6.83 19.20 12.25
CA GLU A 142 6.74 19.59 13.66
C GLU A 142 5.36 20.14 14.02
N ASP A 143 4.80 20.96 13.14
CA ASP A 143 3.46 21.51 13.33
C ASP A 143 2.38 20.50 12.94
N LYS A 144 1.76 19.92 13.96
CA LYS A 144 0.67 18.94 13.81
C LYS A 144 -0.60 19.53 13.22
N ALA A 145 -0.82 20.85 13.33
CA ALA A 145 -1.99 21.48 12.73
C ALA A 145 -1.96 21.36 11.19
N LEU A 146 -0.76 21.32 10.61
CA LEU A 146 -0.56 21.19 9.16
C LEU A 146 -0.77 19.77 8.60
N HIS A 147 -0.84 18.75 9.45
CA HIS A 147 -0.95 17.36 8.97
C HIS A 147 -2.21 17.13 8.13
N GLY A 148 -3.34 17.73 8.53
CA GLY A 148 -4.60 17.64 7.78
C GLY A 148 -4.51 18.34 6.43
N ASP A 149 -3.95 19.55 6.40
CA ASP A 149 -3.79 20.34 5.18
C ASP A 149 -2.87 19.63 4.17
N ILE A 150 -1.76 19.07 4.63
CA ILE A 150 -0.84 18.30 3.78
C ILE A 150 -1.53 17.10 3.13
N MET A 151 -2.36 16.37 3.89
CA MET A 151 -3.08 15.22 3.35
C MET A 151 -4.17 15.65 2.36
N ASN A 152 -4.87 16.75 2.62
CA ASN A 152 -5.85 17.32 1.69
C ASN A 152 -5.19 17.79 0.39
N ASP A 153 -4.02 18.42 0.46
CA ASP A 153 -3.25 18.83 -0.71
C ASP A 153 -2.86 17.61 -1.55
N ILE A 154 -2.38 16.54 -0.92
CA ILE A 154 -2.03 15.28 -1.60
C ILE A 154 -3.25 14.63 -2.27
N GLU A 155 -4.39 14.58 -1.58
CA GLU A 155 -5.65 14.11 -2.16
C GLU A 155 -6.06 14.96 -3.37
N THR A 156 -5.88 16.28 -3.28
CA THR A 156 -6.16 17.20 -4.40
C THR A 156 -5.22 16.95 -5.58
N LEU A 157 -3.93 16.70 -5.32
CA LEU A 157 -2.96 16.35 -6.37
C LEU A 157 -3.41 15.11 -7.15
N GLN A 158 -3.91 14.08 -6.47
CA GLN A 158 -4.39 12.84 -7.11
C GLN A 158 -5.58 13.04 -8.05
N LEU A 159 -6.35 14.10 -7.85
CA LEU A 159 -7.50 14.47 -8.69
C LEU A 159 -7.10 15.36 -9.87
N SER A 160 -5.80 15.57 -10.10
CA SER A 160 -5.31 16.34 -11.24
C SER A 160 -5.84 15.79 -12.56
N ILE A 161 -6.32 16.70 -13.41
CA ILE A 161 -6.99 16.37 -14.67
C ILE A 161 -6.03 15.70 -15.67
N ASN A 162 -4.74 16.03 -15.61
CA ASN A 162 -3.72 15.45 -16.48
C ASN A 162 -2.32 15.54 -15.86
N LYS A 163 -1.37 14.83 -16.46
CA LYS A 163 0.04 14.75 -16.03
C LYS A 163 0.73 16.13 -15.95
N ASN A 164 0.39 17.06 -16.84
CA ASN A 164 0.98 18.40 -16.84
C ASN A 164 0.53 19.20 -15.60
N ILE A 165 -0.78 19.27 -15.36
CA ILE A 165 -1.34 19.92 -14.17
C ILE A 165 -0.82 19.26 -12.90
N PHE A 166 -0.77 17.92 -12.86
CA PHE A 166 -0.18 17.17 -11.76
C PHE A 166 1.28 17.59 -11.49
N GLY A 167 2.11 17.68 -12.53
CA GLY A 167 3.50 18.09 -12.40
C GLY A 167 3.67 19.53 -11.93
N ILE A 168 2.83 20.47 -12.40
CA ILE A 168 2.84 21.86 -11.94
C ILE A 168 2.42 21.93 -10.47
N ALA A 169 1.30 21.32 -10.11
CA ALA A 169 0.76 21.34 -8.75
C ALA A 169 1.72 20.65 -7.77
N THR A 170 2.33 19.53 -8.16
CA THR A 170 3.38 18.86 -7.37
C THR A 170 4.57 19.79 -7.14
N ARG A 171 5.08 20.47 -8.18
CA ARG A 171 6.17 21.45 -7.99
C ARG A 171 5.80 22.59 -7.04
N LEU A 172 4.57 23.07 -7.07
CA LEU A 172 4.09 24.11 -6.14
C LEU A 172 4.00 23.57 -4.71
N PHE A 173 3.46 22.36 -4.54
CA PHE A 173 3.38 21.66 -3.27
C PHE A 173 4.77 21.43 -2.65
N LEU A 174 5.75 21.00 -3.46
CA LEU A 174 7.14 20.78 -3.03
C LEU A 174 7.88 22.09 -2.68
N LYS A 175 7.53 23.22 -3.29
CA LYS A 175 8.10 24.54 -2.99
C LYS A 175 7.53 25.18 -1.72
N ASN A 176 6.52 24.57 -1.11
CA ASN A 176 5.90 25.12 0.10
C ASN A 176 6.88 25.02 1.28
N GLU A 177 7.40 26.17 1.72
CA GLU A 177 8.39 26.32 2.81
C GLU A 177 7.94 25.75 4.17
N ARG A 178 6.65 25.38 4.29
CA ARG A 178 6.06 24.74 5.47
C ARG A 178 6.56 23.31 5.72
N MET A 179 7.28 22.70 4.78
CA MET A 179 7.75 21.31 4.89
C MET A 179 9.29 21.22 4.84
N LYS A 180 9.89 20.49 5.79
CA LYS A 180 11.35 20.23 5.80
C LYS A 180 11.76 19.37 4.60
N THR A 181 12.98 19.61 4.10
CA THR A 181 13.58 19.01 2.88
C THR A 181 13.52 17.48 2.80
N ASN A 182 13.52 16.75 3.93
CA ASN A 182 13.53 15.28 3.93
C ASN A 182 12.13 14.62 3.84
N PHE A 183 11.04 15.40 3.87
CA PHE A 183 9.69 14.86 3.68
C PHE A 183 9.42 14.43 2.24
N PHE A 184 10.18 14.98 1.29
CA PHE A 184 9.89 14.88 -0.14
C PHE A 184 10.57 13.73 -0.87
N ASP A 185 11.49 13.01 -0.23
CA ASP A 185 12.08 11.77 -0.78
C ASP A 185 11.02 10.67 -1.04
N ILE A 186 9.78 10.86 -0.57
CA ILE A 186 8.64 9.98 -0.84
C ILE A 186 8.09 10.18 -2.27
N PHE A 187 8.26 11.38 -2.83
CA PHE A 187 7.73 11.79 -4.13
C PHE A 187 8.79 11.77 -5.22
N GLN A 188 10.05 11.50 -4.89
CA GLN A 188 11.09 11.27 -5.89
C GLN A 188 10.78 9.94 -6.59
N ILE A 189 10.11 10.07 -7.72
CA ILE A 189 10.10 9.08 -8.79
C ILE A 189 11.54 9.07 -9.30
N ASN A 190 12.23 7.93 -9.18
CA ASN A 190 13.45 7.74 -9.96
C ASN A 190 13.02 7.74 -11.43
N ASP A 191 13.33 8.83 -12.14
CA ASP A 191 13.25 8.90 -13.59
C ASP A 191 14.18 7.85 -14.22
#